data_AF-A0A285UFE5-F1
#
_entry.id   AF-A0A285UFE5-F1
#
_cell.length_a   1.000
_cell.length_b   1.000
_cell.length_c   1.000
_cell.angle_alpha   90.00
_cell.angle_beta   90.00
_cell.angle_gamma   90.00
#
_symmetry.space_group_name_H-M   'P 1'
#
loop_
_entity.id
_entity.type
_entity.pdbx_description
1 polymer ?
#
loop_
_entity_poly.entity_id
_entity_poly.type
_entity_poly.pdbx_seq_one_letter_code
_entity_poly.pdbx_strand_id
1 'polypeptide(L)' 'MDKETMLKEIESRLKVVNKGMLNPDDFSDAHMEEIAEYHKMVTSRNEISPMEQSAILEELSKLRK' A
#
# COMPACT_ATOMS: atom_id res chain seq x y z
N MET A 1 -0.30 -13.20 -6.26
CA MET A 1 0.79 -12.24 -5.96
C MET A 1 1.03 -12.30 -4.46
N ASP A 2 2.28 -12.25 -4.01
CA ASP A 2 2.57 -12.21 -2.57
C ASP A 2 2.42 -10.79 -2.00
N LYS A 3 2.36 -10.69 -0.67
CA LYS A 3 2.22 -9.43 0.07
C LYS A 3 3.34 -8.44 -0.24
N GLU A 4 4.57 -8.94 -0.32
CA GLU A 4 5.75 -8.11 -0.60
C GLU A 4 5.66 -7.42 -1.97
N THR A 5 5.28 -8.16 -3.00
CA THR A 5 5.10 -7.61 -4.35
C THR A 5 3.99 -6.58 -4.37
N MET A 6 2.85 -6.85 -3.71
CA MET A 6 1.73 -5.91 -3.63
C MET A 6 2.13 -4.60 -2.94
N LEU A 7 2.81 -4.67 -1.79
CA LEU A 7 3.26 -3.49 -1.05
C LEU A 7 4.26 -2.66 -1.86
N LYS A 8 5.21 -3.30 -2.57
CA LYS A 8 6.16 -2.60 -3.46
C LYS A 8 5.46 -1.88 -4.62
N GLU A 9 4.46 -2.51 -5.22
CA GLU A 9 3.67 -1.87 -6.28
C GLU A 9 2.83 -0.70 -5.75
N ILE A 10 2.27 -0.84 -4.54
CA ILE A 10 1.57 0.25 -3.85
C ILE A 10 2.53 1.42 -3.59
N GLU A 11 3.73 1.17 -3.04
CA GLU A 11 4.74 2.22 -2.80
C GLU A 11 5.07 2.98 -4.10
N SER A 12 5.24 2.25 -5.20
CA SER A 12 5.51 2.83 -6.51
C SER A 12 4.33 3.66 -7.03
N ARG A 13 3.09 3.16 -6.94
CA ARG A 13 1.89 3.88 -7.42
C ARG A 13 1.59 5.12 -6.59
N LEU A 14 1.83 5.07 -5.28
CA LEU A 14 1.62 6.19 -4.37
C LEU A 14 2.83 7.13 -4.27
N LYS A 15 3.91 6.87 -5.04
CA LYS A 15 5.13 7.69 -5.06
C LYS A 15 5.72 7.90 -3.67
N VAL A 16 5.74 6.85 -2.86
CA VAL A 16 6.23 6.90 -1.47
C VAL A 16 7.72 7.27 -1.46
N VAL A 17 8.05 8.38 -0.82
CA VAL A 17 9.43 8.86 -0.69
C VAL A 17 10.15 8.25 0.53
N ASN A 18 9.38 7.83 1.55
CA ASN A 18 9.91 7.21 2.75
C ASN A 18 10.06 5.70 2.56
N LYS A 19 11.24 5.28 2.10
CA LYS A 19 11.58 3.87 1.89
C LYS A 19 11.52 3.11 3.22
N GLY A 20 10.50 2.28 3.38
CA GLY A 20 10.23 1.53 4.62
C GLY A 20 8.87 1.84 5.25
N MET A 21 8.13 2.83 4.75
CA MET A 21 6.76 3.10 5.22
C MET A 21 5.85 1.87 5.03
N LEU A 22 6.01 1.13 3.94
CA LEU A 22 5.26 -0.11 3.66
C LEU A 22 6.18 -1.34 3.70
N ASN A 23 7.13 -1.38 4.64
CA ASN A 23 8.01 -2.54 4.83
C ASN A 23 7.17 -3.83 5.05
N PRO A 24 7.27 -4.87 4.19
CA PRO A 24 6.46 -6.08 4.31
C PRO A 24 6.57 -6.81 5.65
N ASP A 25 7.69 -6.68 6.35
CA ASP A 25 7.91 -7.28 7.67
C ASP A 25 7.00 -6.66 8.75
N ASP A 26 6.52 -5.44 8.53
CA ASP A 26 5.60 -4.72 9.43
C ASP A 26 4.14 -5.13 9.21
N PHE A 27 3.81 -5.96 8.21
CA PHE A 27 2.45 -6.37 7.88
C PHE A 27 2.23 -7.85 8.13
N SER A 28 1.16 -8.20 8.85
CA SER A 28 0.81 -9.60 9.10
C SER A 28 0.19 -10.23 7.85
N ASP A 29 0.37 -11.53 7.67
CA ASP A 29 -0.29 -12.26 6.59
C ASP A 29 -1.82 -12.31 6.79
N ALA A 30 -2.31 -12.00 8.00
CA ALA A 30 -3.72 -11.80 8.28
C ALA A 30 -4.33 -10.63 7.49
N HIS A 31 -3.54 -9.64 7.07
CA HIS A 31 -4.00 -8.49 6.27
C HIS A 31 -3.85 -8.70 4.75
N MET A 32 -3.56 -9.92 4.30
CA MET A 32 -3.27 -10.17 2.89
C MET A 32 -4.43 -9.82 1.96
N GLU A 33 -5.67 -10.09 2.37
CA GLU A 33 -6.87 -9.73 1.60
C GLU A 33 -7.03 -8.20 1.50
N GLU A 34 -6.90 -7.50 2.63
CA GLU A 34 -7.02 -6.05 2.69
C GLU A 34 -5.92 -5.32 1.89
N ILE A 35 -4.68 -5.81 1.96
CA ILE A 35 -3.56 -5.32 1.13
C ILE A 35 -3.86 -5.54 -0.37
N ALA A 36 -4.46 -6.68 -0.74
CA ALA A 36 -4.85 -6.95 -2.12
C ALA A 36 -5.96 -6.00 -2.60
N GLU A 37 -6.89 -5.61 -1.74
CA GLU A 37 -7.91 -4.61 -2.06
C GLU A 37 -7.31 -3.23 -2.33
N TYR A 38 -6.42 -2.75 -1.44
CA TYR A 38 -5.70 -1.50 -1.66
C TYR A 38 -4.84 -1.55 -2.93
N HIS A 39 -4.14 -2.67 -3.16
CA HIS A 39 -3.35 -2.90 -4.37
C HIS A 39 -4.22 -2.76 -5.63
N LYS A 40 -5.38 -3.43 -5.67
CA LYS A 40 -6.32 -3.32 -6.79
C LYS A 40 -6.84 -1.89 -6.97
N MET A 41 -7.15 -1.20 -5.87
CA MET A 41 -7.63 0.19 -5.92
C MET A 41 -6.57 1.12 -6.52
N VAL A 42 -5.31 1.04 -6.09
CA VAL A 42 -4.25 1.95 -6.58
C VAL A 42 -3.77 1.59 -7.99
N THR A 43 -3.80 0.32 -8.36
CA THR A 43 -3.37 -0.14 -9.70
C THR A 43 -4.42 0.10 -10.77
N SER A 44 -5.72 0.08 -10.43
CA SER A 44 -6.81 0.34 -11.37
C SER A 44 -6.99 1.81 -11.78
N ARG A 45 -6.38 2.75 -11.04
CA ARG A 45 -6.50 4.19 -11.28
C ARG A 45 -5.36 4.73 -12.14
N ASN A 46 -5.70 5.60 -13.09
CA ASN A 46 -4.70 6.30 -13.92
C ASN A 46 -3.91 7.33 -13.12
N GLU A 47 -4.61 8.09 -12.29
CA GLU A 47 -4.04 9.14 -11.45
C GLU A 47 -4.62 9.08 -10.03
N ILE A 48 -3.76 9.39 -9.06
CA ILE A 48 -4.08 9.49 -7.65
C ILE A 48 -3.50 10.84 -7.20
N SER A 49 -4.35 11.72 -6.69
CA SER A 49 -3.92 13.04 -6.24
C SER A 49 -3.06 12.93 -4.97
N PRO A 50 -2.22 13.95 -4.64
CA PRO A 50 -1.41 13.93 -3.43
C PRO A 50 -2.21 13.76 -2.13
N MET A 51 -3.42 14.32 -2.09
CA MET A 51 -4.32 14.18 -0.94
C MET A 51 -4.82 12.74 -0.79
N GLU A 52 -5.20 12.09 -1.90
CA GLU A 52 -5.59 10.69 -1.90
C GLU A 52 -4.42 9.77 -1.57
N GLN A 53 -3.23 10.04 -2.10
CA GLN A 53 -2.02 9.30 -1.73
C GLN A 53 -1.83 9.32 -0.21
N SER A 54 -1.94 10.50 0.40
CA SER A 54 -1.78 10.66 1.85
C SER A 54 -2.83 9.89 2.63
N ALA A 55 -4.10 9.97 2.24
CA ALA A 55 -5.20 9.25 2.88
C ALA A 55 -5.05 7.72 2.77
N ILE A 56 -4.69 7.22 1.60
CA ILE A 56 -4.49 5.77 1.36
C ILE A 56 -3.31 5.26 2.21
N LEU A 57 -2.22 6.02 2.26
CA LEU A 57 -1.05 5.69 3.07
C LEU A 57 -1.35 5.69 4.56
N GLU A 58 -2.19 6.61 5.02
CA GLU A 58 -2.67 6.64 6.41
C GLU A 58 -3.47 5.39 6.76
N GLU A 59 -4.44 4.98 5.92
CA GLU A 59 -5.21 3.76 6.17
C GLU A 59 -4.33 2.49 6.13
N LEU A 60 -3.46 2.37 5.13
CA LEU A 60 -2.50 1.25 5.06
C LEU A 60 -1.60 1.19 6.30
N SER A 61 -1.19 2.34 6.85
CA SER A 61 -0.34 2.35 8.04
C SER A 61 -1.00 1.75 9.29
N LYS A 62 -2.33 1.72 9.34
CA LYS A 62 -3.12 1.11 10.44
C LYS A 62 -3.11 -0.41 10.38
N LEU A 63 -2.72 -1.01 9.25
CA LEU A 63 -2.61 -2.47 9.07
C LEU A 63 -1.26 -3.03 9.54
N ARG A 64 -0.35 -2.17 10.01
CA ARG A 64 0.92 -2.60 10.60
C ARG A 64 0.64 -3.32 11.93
N LYS A 65 1.33 -4.43 12.16
CA LYS A 65 1.20 -5.28 13.36
C LYS A 65 1.80 -4.64 14.61
#